data_AF-A0A0L8HR32-F1
#
_entry.id   AF-A0A0L8HR32-F1
#
_cell.length_a   1.000
_cell.length_b   1.000
_cell.length_c   1.000
_cell.angle_alpha   90.00
_cell.angle_beta   90.00
_cell.angle_gamma   90.00
#
_symmetry.space_group_name_H-M   'P 1'
#
loop_
_entity.id
_entity.type
_entity.pdbx_description
1 polymer ?
#
loop_
_entity_poly.entity_id
_entity_poly.type
_entity_poly.pdbx_seq_one_letter_code
_entity_poly.pdbx_strand_id
1 'polypeptide(L)'
;ILLATGIDHSLINNNLKSTTHSIIITISLGFYFTILQIIEYIEASFSISDRIYGSTFFVATGFHGLHVIIGSTFLLICLLHILINHFSSSHHFGFETAA
;
A
#
# COMPACT_ATOMS: atom_id res chain seq x y z
N ILE A 1 5.88 -4.50 -0.79
CA ILE A 1 6.30 -5.79 -1.38
C ILE A 1 6.91 -6.72 -0.33
N LEU A 2 8.03 -6.39 0.34
CA LEU A 2 8.64 -7.28 1.35
C LEU A 2 7.79 -7.58 2.60
N LEU A 3 6.83 -6.71 2.96
CA LEU A 3 5.91 -6.99 4.07
C LEU A 3 4.72 -7.86 3.66
N ALA A 4 4.37 -7.90 2.36
CA ALA A 4 3.25 -8.69 1.85
C ALA A 4 3.52 -10.20 1.95
N THR A 5 4.76 -10.63 1.71
CA THR A 5 5.18 -12.04 1.86
C THR A 5 5.04 -12.56 3.29
N GLY A 6 5.25 -11.70 4.29
CA GLY A 6 5.02 -12.05 5.70
C GLY A 6 3.54 -12.20 6.05
N ILE A 7 2.68 -11.47 5.35
CA ILE A 7 1.23 -11.57 5.51
C ILE A 7 0.74 -12.92 4.97
N ASP A 8 1.17 -13.34 3.77
CA ASP A 8 0.84 -14.66 3.20
C ASP A 8 1.27 -15.80 4.12
N HIS A 9 2.51 -15.76 4.63
CA HIS A 9 3.01 -16.79 5.56
C HIS A 9 2.20 -16.83 6.87
N SER A 10 1.80 -15.68 7.42
CA SER A 10 1.01 -15.61 8.66
C SER A 10 -0.44 -16.10 8.48
N LEU A 11 -0.98 -15.92 7.28
CA LEU A 11 -2.34 -16.29 6.90
C LEU A 11 -2.43 -17.79 6.63
N ILE A 12 -1.41 -18.39 6.01
CA ILE A 12 -1.22 -19.85 5.90
C ILE A 12 -1.15 -20.50 7.29
N ASN A 13 -0.56 -19.81 8.27
CA ASN A 13 -0.48 -20.28 9.66
C ASN A 13 -1.72 -19.94 10.52
N ASN A 14 -2.82 -19.47 9.92
CA ASN A 14 -4.10 -19.12 10.56
C ASN A 14 -3.99 -18.09 11.71
N ASN A 15 -2.91 -17.30 11.78
CA ASN A 15 -2.69 -16.33 12.84
C ASN A 15 -3.24 -14.95 12.46
N LEU A 16 -4.57 -14.83 12.50
CA LEU A 16 -5.29 -13.60 12.12
C LEU A 16 -4.81 -12.35 12.88
N LYS A 17 -4.37 -12.48 14.13
CA LYS A 17 -3.82 -11.35 14.92
C LYS A 17 -2.51 -10.83 14.31
N SER A 18 -1.60 -11.72 13.93
CA SER A 18 -0.34 -11.35 13.27
C SER A 18 -0.61 -10.73 11.91
N THR A 19 -1.49 -11.34 11.11
CA THR A 19 -1.88 -10.84 9.78
C THR A 19 -2.46 -9.42 9.87
N THR A 20 -3.39 -9.19 10.80
CA THR A 20 -4.00 -7.87 11.04
C THR A 20 -2.94 -6.83 11.41
N HIS A 21 -2.00 -7.19 12.30
CA HIS A 21 -0.92 -6.29 12.70
C HIS A 21 0.01 -5.92 11.53
N SER A 22 0.39 -6.90 10.72
CA SER A 22 1.24 -6.68 9.53
C SER A 22 0.55 -5.81 8.46
N ILE A 23 -0.77 -5.99 8.24
CA ILE A 23 -1.54 -5.14 7.32
C ILE A 23 -1.59 -3.69 7.84
N ILE A 24 -1.85 -3.49 9.13
CA ILE A 24 -1.89 -2.15 9.75
C ILE A 24 -0.54 -1.43 9.59
N ILE A 25 0.57 -2.13 9.85
CA ILE A 25 1.92 -1.57 9.65
C ILE A 25 2.13 -1.20 8.18
N THR A 26 1.73 -2.07 7.25
CA THR A 26 1.92 -1.84 5.81
C THR A 26 1.13 -0.63 5.31
N ILE A 27 -0.13 -0.47 5.73
CA ILE A 27 -0.95 0.71 5.40
C ILE A 27 -0.33 1.98 5.99
N SER A 28 0.14 1.92 7.24
CA SER A 28 0.77 3.06 7.92
C SER A 28 2.03 3.52 7.19
N LEU A 29 2.85 2.57 6.73
CA LEU A 29 4.04 2.86 5.91
C LEU A 29 3.69 3.45 4.54
N GLY A 30 2.62 2.97 3.90
CA GLY A 30 2.13 3.52 2.62
C GLY A 30 1.64 4.96 2.77
N PHE A 31 0.93 5.27 3.85
CA PHE A 31 0.53 6.65 4.16
C PHE A 31 1.73 7.55 4.45
N TYR A 32 2.69 7.06 5.24
CA TYR A 32 3.94 7.78 5.53
C TYR A 32 4.73 8.09 4.24
N PHE A 33 4.88 7.10 3.35
CA PHE A 33 5.50 7.30 2.04
C PHE A 33 4.77 8.36 1.21
N THR A 34 3.44 8.34 1.21
CA THR A 34 2.63 9.31 0.46
C THR A 34 2.83 10.74 0.98
N ILE A 35 2.93 10.94 2.30
CA ILE A 35 3.25 12.26 2.89
C ILE A 35 4.65 12.71 2.45
N LEU A 36 5.65 11.85 2.53
CA LEU A 36 7.01 12.18 2.10
C LEU A 36 7.04 12.56 0.61
N GLN A 37 6.30 11.83 -0.24
CA GLN A 37 6.21 12.14 -1.66
C GLN A 37 5.57 13.51 -1.93
N ILE A 38 4.57 13.90 -1.14
CA ILE A 38 3.95 15.24 -1.23
C ILE A 38 4.94 16.32 -0.80
N ILE A 39 5.70 16.11 0.28
CA ILE A 39 6.72 17.05 0.73
C ILE A 39 7.79 17.23 -0.35
N GLU A 40 8.27 16.13 -0.95
CA GLU A 40 9.23 16.16 -2.05
C GLU A 40 8.71 17.00 -3.23
N TYR A 41 7.42 16.91 -3.55
CA TYR A 41 6.81 17.67 -4.65
C TYR A 41 6.66 19.17 -4.33
N ILE A 42 6.46 19.54 -3.07
CA ILE A 42 6.36 20.94 -2.65
C ILE A 42 7.75 21.58 -2.56
N GLU A 43 8.75 20.83 -2.09
CA GLU A 43 10.13 21.33 -1.94
C GLU A 43 10.94 21.29 -3.24
N ALA A 44 10.47 20.57 -4.26
CA ALA A 44 11.13 20.51 -5.56
C ALA A 44 11.31 21.91 -6.17
N SER A 45 12.55 22.27 -6.51
CA SER A 45 12.89 23.53 -7.17
C SER A 45 12.55 23.56 -8.66
N PHE A 46 11.94 22.49 -9.17
CA PHE A 46 11.55 22.30 -10.56
C PHE A 46 10.10 21.81 -10.65
N SER A 47 9.49 22.09 -11.77
CA SER A 47 8.10 21.80 -12.12
C SER A 47 8.01 20.70 -13.17
N ILE A 48 6.80 20.17 -13.39
CA ILE A 48 6.55 19.21 -14.47
C ILE A 48 6.84 19.79 -15.87
N SER A 49 6.76 21.11 -16.01
CA SER A 49 7.09 21.83 -17.25
C SER A 49 8.60 22.02 -17.48
N ASP A 50 9.46 21.68 -16.51
CA ASP A 50 10.90 21.89 -16.64
C ASP A 50 11.58 20.80 -17.48
N ARG A 51 11.52 21.02 -18.80
CA ARG A 51 12.20 20.24 -19.84
C ARG A 51 12.03 18.73 -19.60
N ILE A 52 13.02 17.94 -20.02
CA ILE A 52 12.95 16.48 -19.96
C ILE A 52 13.08 15.98 -18.51
N TYR A 53 13.86 16.64 -17.67
CA TYR A 53 14.08 16.17 -16.29
C TYR A 53 12.81 16.26 -15.43
N GLY A 54 12.18 17.44 -15.36
CA GLY A 54 10.97 17.63 -14.56
C GLY A 54 9.82 16.77 -15.05
N SER A 55 9.59 16.74 -16.37
CA SER A 55 8.54 15.90 -16.95
C SER A 55 8.74 14.41 -16.69
N THR A 56 9.95 13.88 -16.87
CA THR A 56 10.22 12.44 -16.61
C THR A 56 10.14 12.10 -15.13
N PHE A 57 10.64 12.97 -14.25
CA PHE A 57 10.57 12.80 -12.80
C PHE A 57 9.10 12.69 -12.35
N PHE A 58 8.30 13.75 -12.55
CA PHE A 58 6.94 13.81 -12.04
C PHE A 58 5.99 12.77 -12.65
N VAL A 59 6.21 12.38 -13.92
CA VAL A 59 5.41 11.30 -14.53
C VAL A 59 5.76 9.95 -13.92
N ALA A 60 7.05 9.62 -13.77
CA ALA A 60 7.48 8.34 -13.23
C ALA A 60 7.10 8.21 -11.74
N THR A 61 7.44 9.20 -10.92
CA THR A 61 7.13 9.20 -9.48
C THR A 61 5.64 9.41 -9.22
N GLY A 62 4.94 10.16 -10.07
CA GLY A 62 3.49 10.36 -9.97
C GLY A 62 2.71 9.09 -10.27
N PHE A 63 3.09 8.35 -11.31
CA PHE A 63 2.46 7.06 -11.62
C PHE A 63 2.73 6.03 -10.52
N HIS A 64 3.96 5.99 -9.99
CA HIS A 64 4.29 5.16 -8.84
C HIS A 64 3.48 5.56 -7.59
N GLY A 65 3.37 6.85 -7.29
CA GLY A 65 2.56 7.36 -6.17
C GLY A 65 1.09 6.97 -6.29
N LEU A 66 0.52 7.04 -7.49
CA LEU A 66 -0.83 6.54 -7.77
C LEU A 66 -0.95 5.04 -7.46
N HIS A 67 0.03 4.20 -7.86
CA HIS A 67 0.03 2.78 -7.55
C HIS A 67 0.06 2.52 -6.04
N VAL A 68 0.86 3.29 -5.29
CA VAL A 68 0.95 3.18 -3.82
C VAL A 68 -0.37 3.56 -3.15
N ILE A 69 -1.06 4.61 -3.63
CA ILE A 69 -2.37 5.01 -3.10
C ILE A 69 -3.40 3.91 -3.36
N ILE A 70 -3.49 3.40 -4.59
CA ILE A 70 -4.43 2.32 -4.94
C ILE A 70 -4.14 1.07 -4.10
N GLY A 71 -2.89 0.64 -4.01
CA GLY A 71 -2.50 -0.52 -3.19
C GLY A 71 -2.83 -0.34 -1.71
N SER A 72 -2.60 0.85 -1.15
CA SER A 72 -2.93 1.16 0.24
C SER A 72 -4.45 1.15 0.49
N THR A 73 -5.25 1.67 -0.44
CA THR A 73 -6.72 1.59 -0.35
C THR A 73 -7.22 0.15 -0.46
N PHE A 74 -6.60 -0.68 -1.29
CA PHE A 74 -6.95 -2.08 -1.42
C PHE A 74 -6.68 -2.84 -0.12
N LEU A 75 -5.47 -2.68 0.47
CA LEU A 75 -5.13 -3.25 1.77
C LEU A 75 -6.04 -2.75 2.89
N LEU A 76 -6.47 -1.49 2.85
CA LEU A 76 -7.43 -0.94 3.81
C LEU A 76 -8.80 -1.66 3.70
N ILE A 77 -9.29 -1.92 2.49
CA ILE A 77 -10.51 -2.69 2.29
C ILE A 77 -10.34 -4.12 2.80
N CYS A 78 -9.19 -4.77 2.55
CA CYS A 78 -8.87 -6.09 3.09
C CYS A 78 -8.86 -6.09 4.63
N LEU A 79 -8.28 -5.06 5.26
CA LEU A 79 -8.28 -4.89 6.72
C LEU A 79 -9.69 -4.74 7.28
N LEU A 80 -10.51 -3.87 6.67
CA LEU A 80 -11.91 -3.67 7.07
C LEU A 80 -12.71 -4.98 6.95
N HIS A 81 -12.46 -5.78 5.90
CA HIS A 81 -13.08 -7.08 5.72
C HIS A 81 -12.71 -8.06 6.86
N ILE A 82 -11.44 -8.07 7.29
CA ILE A 82 -10.98 -8.89 8.43
C ILE A 82 -11.64 -8.42 9.74
N LEU A 83 -11.73 -7.11 9.97
CA LEU A 83 -12.28 -6.52 11.20
C LEU A 83 -13.80 -6.69 11.35
N ILE A 84 -14.54 -6.67 10.24
CA ILE A 84 -16.01 -6.83 10.23
C ILE A 84 -16.42 -8.32 10.37
N ASN A 85 -15.46 -9.22 10.57
CA ASN A 85 -15.70 -10.60 10.97
C ASN A 85 -16.43 -11.46 9.92
N HIS A 86 -16.20 -11.17 8.63
CA HIS A 86 -16.68 -12.01 7.53
C HIS A 86 -15.73 -13.20 7.21
N PHE A 87 -14.77 -13.50 8.09
CA PHE A 87 -13.95 -14.71 8.03
C PHE A 87 -14.46 -15.76 9.02
N SER A 88 -15.56 -16.42 8.64
CA SER A 88 -15.68 -17.85 8.95
C SER A 88 -14.70 -18.58 8.03
N SER A 89 -13.47 -18.84 8.50
CA SER A 89 -12.45 -19.85 8.10
C SER A 89 -12.33 -20.37 6.64
N SER A 90 -13.05 -19.90 5.63
CA SER A 90 -13.39 -20.71 4.44
C SER A 90 -13.37 -20.00 3.08
N HIS A 91 -13.10 -18.70 3.00
CA HIS A 91 -12.97 -18.04 1.68
C HIS A 91 -11.90 -16.93 1.67
N HIS A 92 -10.68 -17.28 1.24
CA HIS A 92 -9.49 -16.43 1.23
C HIS A 92 -9.22 -15.68 -0.10
N PHE A 93 -10.20 -15.56 -1.00
CA PHE A 93 -9.95 -15.10 -2.37
C PHE A 93 -9.61 -13.60 -2.48
N GLY A 94 -10.19 -12.75 -1.64
CA GLY A 94 -9.94 -11.29 -1.71
C GLY A 94 -8.55 -10.86 -1.19
N PHE A 95 -7.86 -11.75 -0.47
CA PHE A 95 -6.59 -11.44 0.17
C PHE A 95 -5.39 -11.73 -0.74
N GLU A 96 -5.48 -12.80 -1.53
CA GLU A 96 -4.43 -13.24 -2.48
C GLU A 96 -4.27 -12.27 -3.67
N THR A 97 -5.31 -11.51 -4.01
CA THR A 97 -5.22 -10.45 -5.03
C THR A 97 -4.62 -9.13 -4.53
N ALA A 98 -4.33 -9.02 -3.22
CA ALA A 98 -3.82 -7.79 -2.58
C ALA A 98 -2.29 -7.73 -2.48
N ALA A 99 -1.66 -8.90 -2.48
CA ALA A 99 -0.22 -9.09 -2.39
C ALA A 99 0.45 -8.94 -3.76
#